data_AF-A0A7W0YIL1-F1
#
_entry.id   AF-A0A7W0YIL1-F1
#
_cell.length_a   1.000
_cell.length_b   1.000
_cell.length_c   1.000
_cell.angle_alpha   90.00
_cell.angle_beta   90.00
_cell.angle_gamma   90.00
#
_symmetry.space_group_name_H-M   'P 1'
#
loop_
_entity.id
_entity.type
_entity.pdbx_description
1 polymer ?
#
loop_
_entity_poly.entity_id
_entity_poly.type
_entity_poly.pdbx_seq_one_letter_code
_entity_poly.pdbx_strand_id
1 'polypeptide(L)'
;MNAGAGTFPITPPIEPMLATLAEALPADGEFLFEPKWDGFRAIVYRGTSDLYIQSRDSRPLDRYFPELHDALLDRLPEGCVVDGEIVIATARGLDFDALQLRLHPAGSRVAKLATETPASFVAFDLLAARGRDLMAAPQRERRELLERLLAGIAPPVYLTPMTRDRRTAAQWLDQFEGAGLDGVIAKPS
;
A
#
# COMPACT_ATOMS: atom_id res chain seq x y z
N MET A 1 19.25 15.87 16.66
CA MET A 1 20.15 15.21 15.68
C MET A 1 19.28 14.88 14.47
N ASN A 2 19.41 15.67 13.40
CA ASN A 2 18.66 15.47 12.16
C ASN A 2 19.23 14.23 11.47
N ALA A 3 18.44 13.16 11.40
CA ALA A 3 18.66 12.13 10.38
C ALA A 3 18.65 12.84 9.02
N GLY A 4 19.70 12.61 8.22
CA GLY A 4 19.86 13.28 6.93
C GLY A 4 18.60 13.09 6.10
N ALA A 5 17.96 14.20 5.73
CA ALA A 5 16.79 14.17 4.87
C ALA A 5 17.24 13.65 3.50
N GLY A 6 16.99 12.37 3.21
CA GLY A 6 16.97 11.93 1.82
C GLY A 6 15.99 12.79 1.06
N THR A 7 16.38 13.20 -0.14
CA THR A 7 15.52 13.98 -1.02
C THR A 7 14.52 13.02 -1.64
N PHE A 8 13.39 12.84 -0.97
CA PHE A 8 12.25 12.12 -1.55
C PHE A 8 11.66 12.95 -2.72
N PRO A 9 11.09 12.30 -3.75
CA PRO A 9 10.45 13.00 -4.86
C PRO A 9 9.30 13.93 -4.44
N ILE A 10 8.62 13.57 -3.35
CA ILE A 10 7.57 14.36 -2.70
C ILE A 10 7.96 14.47 -1.22
N THR A 11 7.84 15.66 -0.65
CA THR A 11 8.12 15.89 0.77
C THR A 11 7.02 15.28 1.64
N PRO A 12 7.32 14.30 2.52
CA PRO A 12 6.35 13.82 3.49
C PRO A 12 6.11 14.84 4.63
N PRO A 13 4.93 14.81 5.29
CA PRO A 13 3.81 13.96 4.96
C PRO A 13 2.87 14.60 3.92
N ILE A 14 2.12 13.76 3.19
CA ILE A 14 0.99 14.21 2.36
C ILE A 14 -0.34 13.65 2.86
N GLU A 15 -1.43 14.36 2.57
CA GLU A 15 -2.77 13.85 2.84
C GLU A 15 -3.15 12.78 1.80
N PRO A 16 -3.53 11.56 2.22
CA PRO A 16 -3.94 10.51 1.29
C PRO A 16 -5.31 10.83 0.66
N MET A 17 -5.47 10.48 -0.62
CA MET A 17 -6.79 10.49 -1.26
C MET A 17 -7.74 9.51 -0.54
N LEU A 18 -8.93 9.97 -0.14
CA LEU A 18 -9.91 9.16 0.58
C LEU A 18 -11.00 8.61 -0.35
N ALA A 19 -11.58 7.47 0.04
CA ALA A 19 -12.73 6.89 -0.64
C ALA A 19 -14.04 7.36 0.04
N THR A 20 -15.09 7.53 -0.77
CA THR A 20 -16.46 7.73 -0.30
C THR A 20 -17.18 6.39 -0.26
N LEU A 21 -17.91 6.12 0.82
CA LEU A 21 -18.73 4.91 0.93
C LEU A 21 -19.85 4.93 -0.13
N ALA A 22 -20.03 3.79 -0.81
CA ALA A 22 -21.10 3.59 -1.78
C ALA A 22 -21.77 2.22 -1.52
N GLU A 23 -23.08 2.15 -1.72
CA GLU A 23 -23.87 0.92 -1.49
C GLU A 23 -23.70 -0.10 -2.62
N ALA A 24 -23.22 0.33 -3.79
CA ALA A 24 -23.03 -0.53 -4.95
C ALA A 24 -21.87 -0.06 -5.83
N LEU A 25 -21.32 -0.96 -6.63
CA LEU A 25 -20.35 -0.62 -7.67
C LEU A 25 -20.99 0.31 -8.71
N PRO A 26 -20.28 1.38 -9.16
CA PRO A 26 -20.76 2.27 -10.22
C PRO A 26 -21.28 1.49 -11.44
N ALA A 27 -22.48 1.84 -11.91
CA ALA A 27 -23.10 1.18 -13.05
C ALA A 27 -22.55 1.67 -14.40
N ASP A 28 -22.18 2.94 -14.46
CA ASP A 28 -21.74 3.65 -15.66
C ASP A 28 -20.40 4.35 -15.41
N GLY A 29 -19.66 4.64 -16.50
CA GLY A 29 -18.36 5.31 -16.47
C GLY A 29 -17.17 4.36 -16.57
N GLU A 30 -15.98 4.92 -16.74
CA GLU A 30 -14.73 4.16 -16.79
C GLU A 30 -14.10 4.11 -15.40
N PHE A 31 -14.04 2.91 -14.81
CA PHE A 31 -13.47 2.67 -13.50
C PHE A 31 -12.41 1.56 -13.53
N LEU A 32 -11.42 1.69 -12.67
CA LEU A 32 -10.54 0.61 -12.26
C LEU A 32 -11.00 0.09 -10.91
N PHE A 33 -11.24 -1.21 -10.83
CA PHE A 33 -11.67 -1.89 -9.61
C PHE A 33 -10.51 -2.67 -9.00
N GLU A 34 -10.34 -2.53 -7.69
CA GLU A 34 -9.31 -3.22 -6.90
C GLU A 34 -9.93 -3.77 -5.61
N PRO A 35 -9.44 -4.88 -5.04
CA PRO A 35 -9.87 -5.32 -3.72
C PRO A 35 -9.60 -4.25 -2.66
N LYS A 36 -10.52 -4.08 -1.71
CA LYS A 36 -10.28 -3.30 -0.50
C LYS A 36 -9.56 -4.20 0.51
N TRP A 37 -8.26 -3.99 0.63
CA TRP A 37 -7.42 -4.69 1.61
C TRP A 37 -7.74 -4.25 3.03
N ASP A 38 -7.82 -5.20 3.97
CA ASP A 38 -7.93 -4.94 5.40
C ASP A 38 -6.54 -4.91 6.04
N GLY A 39 -6.08 -3.72 6.43
CA GLY A 39 -4.72 -3.51 6.90
C GLY A 39 -4.46 -2.09 7.39
N PHE A 40 -3.18 -1.69 7.37
CA PHE A 40 -2.78 -0.32 7.60
C PHE A 40 -2.32 0.34 6.30
N ARG A 41 -3.09 1.34 5.83
CA ARG A 41 -2.64 2.18 4.72
C ARG A 41 -1.30 2.82 5.02
N ALA A 42 -0.39 2.69 4.05
CA ALA A 42 0.96 3.19 4.12
C ALA A 42 1.38 3.86 2.81
N ILE A 43 1.86 5.09 2.89
CA ILE A 43 2.57 5.76 1.79
C ILE A 43 4.06 5.58 2.02
N VAL A 44 4.71 4.93 1.07
CA VAL A 44 6.13 4.60 1.11
C VAL A 44 6.89 5.58 0.24
N TYR A 45 7.78 6.35 0.86
CA TYR A 45 8.67 7.29 0.21
C TYR A 45 10.03 6.61 0.09
N ARG A 46 10.42 6.23 -1.14
CA ARG A 46 11.71 5.60 -1.43
C ARG A 46 12.68 6.64 -1.96
N GLY A 47 13.69 6.98 -1.16
CA GLY A 47 14.80 7.85 -1.55
C GLY A 47 15.87 7.08 -2.33
N THR A 48 17.13 7.52 -2.25
CA THR A 48 18.28 6.76 -2.81
C THR A 48 18.76 5.72 -1.80
N SER A 49 19.08 6.14 -0.57
CA SER A 49 19.60 5.26 0.49
C SER A 49 18.68 5.13 1.69
N ASP A 50 17.52 5.78 1.66
CA ASP A 50 16.58 5.82 2.76
C ASP A 50 15.14 5.58 2.29
N LEU A 51 14.29 5.37 3.28
CA LEU A 51 12.87 5.08 3.13
C LEU A 51 12.13 5.66 4.34
N TYR A 52 10.94 6.21 4.06
CA TYR A 52 10.00 6.69 5.07
C TYR A 52 8.62 6.08 4.82
N ILE A 53 7.99 5.53 5.86
CA ILE A 53 6.66 4.94 5.79
C ILE A 53 5.68 5.82 6.57
N GLN A 54 4.72 6.41 5.86
CA GLN A 54 3.69 7.25 6.44
C GLN A 54 2.38 6.47 6.60
N SER A 55 1.73 6.55 7.77
CA SER A 55 0.37 6.07 7.95
C SER A 55 -0.67 6.97 7.29
N ARG A 56 -1.92 6.49 7.23
CA ARG A 56 -3.11 7.28 6.88
C ARG A 56 -3.17 8.64 7.58
N ASP A 57 -2.85 8.69 8.88
CA ASP A 57 -2.94 9.90 9.71
C ASP A 57 -1.59 10.66 9.80
N SER A 58 -0.75 10.52 8.78
CA SER A 58 0.52 11.25 8.63
C SER A 58 1.56 10.95 9.72
N ARG A 59 1.51 9.76 10.33
CA ARG A 59 2.46 9.33 11.37
C ARG A 59 3.50 8.37 10.79
N PRO A 60 4.76 8.41 11.26
CA PRO A 60 5.77 7.43 10.88
C PRO A 60 5.38 6.01 11.33
N LEU A 61 5.54 5.03 10.43
CA LEU A 61 5.32 3.61 10.71
C LEU A 61 6.61 2.80 10.76
N ASP A 62 7.74 3.36 10.34
CA ASP A 62 9.03 2.68 10.12
C ASP A 62 9.45 1.81 11.32
N ARG A 63 9.35 2.36 12.54
CA ARG A 63 9.77 1.67 13.76
C ARG A 63 8.94 0.42 14.09
N TYR A 64 7.74 0.32 13.55
CA TYR A 64 6.81 -0.78 13.82
C TYR A 64 6.93 -1.92 12.82
N PHE A 65 7.58 -1.69 11.68
CA PHE A 65 7.73 -2.65 10.59
C PHE A 65 9.18 -2.69 10.06
N PRO A 66 10.18 -2.95 10.93
CA PRO A 66 11.58 -2.92 10.53
C PRO A 66 11.91 -3.90 9.38
N GLU A 67 11.32 -5.09 9.40
CA GLU A 67 11.47 -6.09 8.34
C GLU A 67 10.91 -5.62 7.00
N LEU A 68 9.82 -4.86 7.04
CA LEU A 68 9.18 -4.33 5.84
C LEU A 68 9.93 -3.11 5.32
N HIS A 69 10.48 -2.28 6.22
CA HIS A 69 11.36 -1.17 5.86
C HIS A 69 12.56 -1.66 5.04
N ASP A 70 13.28 -2.66 5.54
CA ASP A 70 14.43 -3.26 4.84
C ASP A 70 14.02 -3.86 3.49
N ALA A 71 12.90 -4.61 3.45
CA ALA A 71 12.39 -5.21 2.24
C ALA A 71 11.97 -4.17 1.18
N LEU A 72 11.29 -3.09 1.60
CA LEU A 72 10.88 -2.02 0.69
C LEU A 72 12.09 -1.23 0.16
N LEU A 73 13.11 -1.01 1.00
CA LEU A 73 14.35 -0.34 0.61
C LEU A 73 15.10 -1.12 -0.48
N ASP A 74 15.15 -2.45 -0.34
CA ASP A 74 15.79 -3.37 -1.28
C ASP A 74 14.99 -3.58 -2.58
N ARG A 75 13.65 -3.64 -2.47
CA ARG A 75 12.78 -4.07 -3.59
C ARG A 75 12.22 -2.92 -4.42
N LEU A 76 11.94 -1.76 -3.84
CA LEU A 76 11.37 -0.63 -4.59
C LEU A 76 12.47 0.11 -5.34
N PRO A 77 12.24 0.49 -6.61
CA PRO A 77 13.15 1.36 -7.33
C PRO A 77 13.35 2.71 -6.62
N GLU A 78 14.56 3.24 -6.68
CA GLU A 78 14.89 4.53 -6.07
C GLU A 78 14.03 5.68 -6.65
N GLY A 79 13.74 6.66 -5.81
CA GLY A 79 13.05 7.89 -6.24
C GLY A 79 11.60 7.65 -6.65
N CYS A 80 10.87 6.80 -5.92
CA CYS A 80 9.44 6.62 -6.08
C CYS A 80 8.66 6.87 -4.78
N VAL A 81 7.39 7.23 -4.92
CA VAL A 81 6.43 7.32 -3.81
C VAL A 81 5.23 6.45 -4.15
N VAL A 82 4.99 5.42 -3.34
CA VAL A 82 3.98 4.37 -3.59
C VAL A 82 2.96 4.37 -2.47
N ASP A 83 1.67 4.35 -2.81
CA ASP A 83 0.57 4.21 -1.85
C ASP A 83 0.09 2.76 -1.86
N GLY A 84 -0.15 2.21 -0.69
CA GLY A 84 -0.47 0.80 -0.52
C GLY A 84 -1.00 0.46 0.87
N GLU A 85 -1.17 -0.84 1.10
CA GLU A 85 -1.65 -1.39 2.36
C GLU A 85 -0.60 -2.33 2.98
N ILE A 86 -0.32 -2.17 4.26
CA ILE A 86 0.45 -3.14 5.04
C ILE A 86 -0.51 -4.21 5.56
N VAL A 87 -0.22 -5.47 5.25
CA VAL A 87 -1.05 -6.63 5.60
C VAL A 87 -0.24 -7.72 6.27
N ILE A 88 -0.86 -8.54 7.12
CA ILE A 88 -0.30 -9.82 7.57
C ILE A 88 -1.18 -10.92 7.00
N ALA A 89 -0.61 -11.76 6.13
CA ALA A 89 -1.31 -12.90 5.56
C ALA A 89 -1.08 -14.16 6.38
N THR A 90 -2.14 -14.92 6.64
CA THR A 90 -2.10 -16.22 7.31
C THR A 90 -2.78 -17.28 6.46
N ALA A 91 -2.72 -18.55 6.88
CA ALA A 91 -3.45 -19.63 6.23
C ALA A 91 -4.99 -19.43 6.23
N ARG A 92 -5.52 -18.50 7.04
CA ARG A 92 -6.95 -18.20 7.17
C ARG A 92 -7.38 -16.91 6.47
N GLY A 93 -6.46 -16.19 5.83
CA GLY A 93 -6.71 -14.85 5.28
C GLY A 93 -5.86 -13.78 5.96
N LEU A 94 -6.21 -12.51 5.78
CA LEU A 94 -5.51 -11.40 6.42
C LEU A 94 -5.84 -11.33 7.92
N ASP A 95 -4.84 -10.98 8.73
CA ASP A 95 -4.94 -10.92 10.18
C ASP A 95 -4.71 -9.47 10.66
N PHE A 96 -5.80 -8.72 10.71
CA PHE A 96 -5.80 -7.32 11.16
C PHE A 96 -5.46 -7.19 12.65
N ASP A 97 -5.92 -8.12 13.49
CA ASP A 97 -5.61 -8.12 14.92
C ASP A 97 -4.10 -8.27 15.15
N ALA A 98 -3.43 -9.14 14.38
CA ALA A 98 -1.98 -9.27 14.42
C ALA A 98 -1.26 -7.97 14.01
N LEU A 99 -1.78 -7.21 13.04
CA LEU A 99 -1.23 -5.89 12.69
C LEU A 99 -1.34 -4.91 13.84
N GLN A 100 -2.47 -4.89 14.56
CA GLN A 100 -2.66 -4.02 15.71
C GLN A 100 -1.63 -4.27 16.81
N LEU A 101 -1.24 -5.54 17.02
CA LEU A 101 -0.19 -5.89 17.98
C LEU A 101 1.20 -5.33 17.61
N ARG A 102 1.42 -4.91 16.36
CA ARG A 102 2.69 -4.29 15.89
C ARG A 102 2.87 -2.88 16.45
N LEU A 103 1.79 -2.16 16.76
CA LEU A 103 1.82 -0.78 17.28
C LEU A 103 2.17 -0.73 18.77
N HIS A 104 3.25 -1.42 19.15
CA HIS A 104 3.68 -1.59 20.53
C HIS A 104 4.79 -0.59 20.91
N PRO A 105 4.81 -0.02 22.13
CA PRO A 105 5.87 0.90 22.55
C PRO A 105 7.26 0.27 22.59
N ALA A 106 7.36 -0.97 23.11
CA ALA A 106 8.64 -1.67 23.27
C ALA A 106 9.15 -2.26 21.95
N GLY A 107 10.30 -1.75 21.48
CA GLY A 107 10.93 -2.20 20.23
C GLY A 107 11.32 -3.68 20.20
N SER A 108 11.66 -4.29 21.34
CA SER A 108 11.93 -5.73 21.42
C SER A 108 10.69 -6.58 21.12
N ARG A 109 9.50 -6.13 21.52
CA ARG A 109 8.23 -6.80 21.18
C ARG A 109 7.94 -6.68 19.69
N VAL A 110 8.19 -5.51 19.10
CA VAL A 110 8.08 -5.29 17.66
C VAL A 110 9.07 -6.19 16.91
N ALA A 111 10.34 -6.21 17.26
CA ALA A 111 11.34 -7.07 16.60
C ALA A 111 10.98 -8.56 16.67
N LYS A 112 10.46 -9.01 17.82
CA LYS A 112 9.95 -10.39 17.97
C LYS A 112 8.78 -10.66 17.02
N LEU A 113 7.75 -9.82 17.02
CA LEU A 113 6.57 -10.00 16.16
C LEU A 113 6.92 -9.88 14.66
N ALA A 114 7.92 -9.07 14.30
CA ALA A 114 8.41 -8.93 12.93
C ALA A 114 8.92 -10.26 12.36
N THR A 115 9.51 -11.08 13.23
CA THR A 115 10.06 -12.38 12.87
C THR A 115 8.97 -13.46 12.90
N GLU A 116 8.06 -13.41 13.89
CA GLU A 116 7.00 -14.42 14.07
C GLU A 116 5.87 -14.29 13.04
N THR A 117 5.49 -13.06 12.70
CA THR A 117 4.37 -12.72 11.81
C THR A 117 4.79 -11.56 10.89
N PRO A 118 5.66 -11.81 9.90
CA PRO A 118 6.18 -10.75 9.03
C PRO A 118 5.06 -10.12 8.20
N ALA A 119 5.08 -8.79 8.09
CA ALA A 119 4.12 -8.06 7.27
C ALA A 119 4.51 -8.08 5.78
N SER A 120 3.53 -7.81 4.92
CA SER A 120 3.65 -7.60 3.49
C SER A 120 3.10 -6.24 3.09
N PHE A 121 3.52 -5.73 1.94
CA PHE A 121 3.00 -4.47 1.39
C PHE A 121 2.32 -4.73 0.06
N VAL A 122 1.07 -4.27 -0.07
CA VAL A 122 0.28 -4.35 -1.30
C VAL A 122 0.11 -2.96 -1.88
N ALA A 123 0.85 -2.65 -2.94
CA ALA A 123 0.80 -1.37 -3.63
C ALA A 123 -0.47 -1.22 -4.48
N PHE A 124 -1.10 -0.04 -4.44
CA PHE A 124 -2.31 0.27 -5.21
C PHE A 124 -2.30 1.64 -5.91
N ASP A 125 -1.32 2.50 -5.67
CA ASP A 125 -1.13 3.75 -6.42
C ASP A 125 0.34 4.17 -6.50
N LEU A 126 0.67 5.00 -7.49
CA LEU A 126 2.00 5.58 -7.69
C LEU A 126 1.90 7.11 -7.73
N LEU A 127 2.48 7.76 -6.72
CA LEU A 127 2.37 9.20 -6.52
C LEU A 127 3.56 9.97 -7.10
N ALA A 128 4.72 9.32 -7.20
CA ALA A 128 5.87 9.85 -7.92
C ALA A 128 6.79 8.72 -8.38
N ALA A 129 7.48 8.92 -9.51
CA ALA A 129 8.57 8.07 -9.96
C ALA A 129 9.40 8.79 -11.03
N ARG A 130 10.69 8.41 -11.15
CA ARG A 130 11.59 8.90 -12.23
C ARG A 130 11.63 10.44 -12.30
N GLY A 131 11.63 11.10 -11.14
CA GLY A 131 11.68 12.57 -11.04
C GLY A 131 10.37 13.29 -11.43
N ARG A 132 9.26 12.57 -11.61
CA ARG A 132 7.94 13.14 -11.89
C ARG A 132 7.03 13.00 -10.68
N ASP A 133 6.39 14.10 -10.30
CA ASP A 133 5.17 14.11 -9.48
C ASP A 133 3.99 13.66 -10.35
N LEU A 134 3.23 12.66 -9.87
CA LEU A 134 2.11 12.05 -10.56
C LEU A 134 0.77 12.30 -9.86
N MET A 135 0.74 13.05 -8.74
CA MET A 135 -0.49 13.22 -7.95
C MET A 135 -1.63 13.89 -8.75
N ALA A 136 -1.29 14.72 -9.73
CA ALA A 136 -2.25 15.37 -10.64
C ALA A 136 -2.55 14.56 -11.91
N ALA A 137 -1.85 13.45 -12.17
CA ALA A 137 -2.06 12.62 -13.34
C ALA A 137 -3.34 11.76 -13.20
N PRO A 138 -4.02 11.42 -14.31
CA PRO A 138 -5.16 10.50 -14.29
C PRO A 138 -4.80 9.15 -13.67
N GLN A 139 -5.76 8.51 -12.97
CA GLN A 139 -5.48 7.29 -12.22
C GLN A 139 -5.02 6.16 -13.13
N ARG A 140 -5.54 6.07 -14.36
CA ARG A 140 -5.08 5.11 -15.36
C ARG A 140 -3.60 5.25 -15.69
N GLU A 141 -3.10 6.49 -15.84
CA GLU A 141 -1.68 6.71 -16.11
C GLU A 141 -0.83 6.24 -14.93
N ARG A 142 -1.24 6.57 -13.70
CA ARG A 142 -0.54 6.15 -12.48
C ARG A 142 -0.53 4.63 -12.33
N ARG A 143 -1.64 3.97 -12.62
CA ARG A 143 -1.78 2.51 -12.59
C ARG A 143 -0.86 1.84 -13.60
N GLU A 144 -0.85 2.29 -14.85
CA GLU A 144 0.03 1.75 -15.89
C GLU A 144 1.52 1.95 -15.55
N LEU A 145 1.87 3.07 -14.91
CA LEU A 145 3.24 3.30 -14.41
C LEU A 145 3.58 2.41 -13.22
N LEU A 146 2.65 2.19 -12.29
CA LEU A 146 2.83 1.29 -11.15
C LEU A 146 3.06 -0.15 -11.60
N GLU A 147 2.28 -0.65 -12.57
CA GLU A 147 2.46 -1.98 -13.17
C GLU A 147 3.84 -2.16 -13.78
N ARG A 148 4.35 -1.13 -14.49
CA ARG A 148 5.70 -1.14 -15.04
C ARG A 148 6.78 -1.05 -13.97
N LEU A 149 6.56 -0.24 -12.93
CA LEU A 149 7.52 -0.05 -11.83
C LEU A 149 7.72 -1.36 -11.05
N LEU A 150 6.63 -2.10 -10.82
CA LEU A 150 6.60 -3.34 -10.06
C LEU A 150 6.65 -4.59 -10.95
N ALA A 151 7.04 -4.45 -12.21
CA ALA A 151 7.24 -5.58 -13.10
C ALA A 151 8.36 -6.47 -12.55
N GLY A 152 8.02 -7.72 -12.19
CA GLY A 152 8.97 -8.67 -11.58
C GLY A 152 9.20 -8.44 -10.08
N ILE A 153 8.36 -7.65 -9.41
CA ILE A 153 8.39 -7.54 -7.95
C ILE A 153 8.17 -8.92 -7.31
N ALA A 154 8.78 -9.13 -6.15
CA ALA A 154 8.72 -10.37 -5.41
C ALA A 154 8.27 -10.12 -3.96
N PRO A 155 7.75 -11.16 -3.28
CA PRO A 155 7.44 -11.08 -1.86
C PRO A 155 8.57 -10.43 -1.02
N PRO A 156 8.23 -9.63 0.00
CA PRO A 156 6.90 -9.39 0.55
C PRO A 156 6.17 -8.18 -0.07
N VAL A 157 6.59 -7.70 -1.25
CA VAL A 157 5.94 -6.58 -1.95
C VAL A 157 5.09 -7.12 -3.09
N TYR A 158 3.85 -6.66 -3.15
CA TYR A 158 2.86 -7.10 -4.13
C TYR A 158 2.20 -5.91 -4.80
N LEU A 159 1.76 -6.12 -6.05
CA LEU A 159 0.86 -5.21 -6.73
C LEU A 159 -0.58 -5.70 -6.54
N THR A 160 -1.48 -4.81 -6.13
CA THR A 160 -2.91 -5.15 -6.05
C THR A 160 -3.44 -5.57 -7.43
N PRO A 161 -4.25 -6.65 -7.53
CA PRO A 161 -4.93 -6.97 -8.77
C PRO A 161 -5.92 -5.86 -9.12
N MET A 162 -6.14 -5.67 -10.41
CA MET A 162 -7.06 -4.65 -10.94
C MET A 162 -7.86 -5.23 -12.09
N THR A 163 -9.12 -4.85 -12.18
CA THR A 163 -9.99 -5.17 -13.32
C THR A 163 -10.79 -3.95 -13.75
N ARG A 164 -11.13 -3.90 -15.04
CA ARG A 164 -12.14 -2.98 -15.60
C ARG A 164 -13.49 -3.66 -15.77
N ASP A 165 -13.57 -5.00 -15.63
CA ASP A 165 -14.83 -5.74 -15.70
C ASP A 165 -15.55 -5.64 -14.36
N ARG A 166 -16.66 -4.89 -14.35
CA ARG A 166 -17.54 -4.74 -13.18
C ARG A 166 -18.03 -6.08 -12.65
N ARG A 167 -18.24 -7.08 -13.52
CA ARG A 167 -18.69 -8.41 -13.10
C ARG A 167 -17.60 -9.14 -12.32
N THR A 168 -16.34 -9.06 -12.76
CA THR A 168 -15.21 -9.59 -11.98
C THR A 168 -15.08 -8.88 -10.65
N ALA A 169 -15.23 -7.55 -10.63
CA ALA A 169 -15.21 -6.78 -9.39
C ALA A 169 -16.35 -7.20 -8.44
N ALA A 170 -17.56 -7.41 -8.95
CA ALA A 170 -18.68 -7.90 -8.15
C ALA A 170 -18.42 -9.30 -7.56
N GLN A 171 -17.79 -10.20 -8.31
CA GLN A 171 -17.41 -11.52 -7.81
C GLN A 171 -16.44 -11.45 -6.62
N TRP A 172 -15.58 -10.41 -6.55
CA TRP A 172 -14.70 -10.23 -5.40
C TRP A 172 -15.47 -9.90 -4.11
N LEU A 173 -16.62 -9.23 -4.21
CA LEU A 173 -17.48 -8.97 -3.04
C LEU A 173 -18.01 -10.29 -2.46
N ASP A 174 -18.43 -11.23 -3.32
CA ASP A 174 -19.01 -12.50 -2.89
C ASP A 174 -17.95 -13.52 -2.43
N GLN A 175 -16.79 -13.55 -3.10
CA GLN A 175 -15.80 -14.61 -2.91
C GLN A 175 -14.84 -14.35 -1.73
N PHE A 176 -14.62 -13.09 -1.37
CA PHE A 176 -13.62 -12.73 -0.38
C PHE A 176 -14.22 -12.17 0.92
N GLU A 177 -15.53 -12.21 1.07
CA GLU A 177 -16.21 -11.94 2.33
C GLU A 177 -15.65 -12.87 3.43
N GLY A 178 -14.98 -12.29 4.43
CA GLY A 178 -14.36 -13.02 5.54
C GLY A 178 -12.91 -13.50 5.33
N ALA A 179 -12.30 -13.27 4.16
CA ALA A 179 -10.88 -13.59 3.90
C ALA A 179 -9.93 -12.42 4.20
N GLY A 180 -10.44 -11.31 4.74
CA GLY A 180 -9.69 -10.08 4.97
C GLY A 180 -9.73 -9.09 3.80
N LEU A 181 -10.67 -9.26 2.87
CA LEU A 181 -11.04 -8.22 1.91
C LEU A 181 -12.38 -7.62 2.32
N ASP A 182 -12.40 -6.32 2.57
CA ASP A 182 -13.56 -5.58 3.07
C ASP A 182 -14.44 -5.02 1.93
N GLY A 183 -14.24 -5.55 0.71
CA GLY A 183 -14.99 -5.18 -0.47
C GLY A 183 -14.11 -4.75 -1.64
N VAL A 184 -14.57 -3.75 -2.38
CA VAL A 184 -13.94 -3.28 -3.63
C VAL A 184 -13.83 -1.77 -3.64
N ILE A 185 -12.69 -1.26 -4.07
CA ILE A 185 -12.47 0.14 -4.38
C ILE A 185 -12.68 0.36 -5.88
N ALA A 186 -13.54 1.33 -6.22
CA ALA A 186 -13.72 1.80 -7.58
C ALA A 186 -13.02 3.17 -7.73
N LYS A 187 -12.04 3.25 -8.63
CA LYS A 187 -11.30 4.48 -8.93
C LYS A 187 -11.68 4.94 -10.35
N PRO A 188 -12.14 6.18 -10.56
CA PRO A 188 -12.33 6.72 -11.91
C PRO A 188 -11.02 6.61 -12.70
N SER A 189 -11.09 6.08 -13.92
CA SER A 189 -9.94 5.84 -14.80
C SER A 189 -9.24 7.14 -15.21
#